data_AF-A0A831LHQ0-F1
#
_entry.id   AF-A0A831LHQ0-F1
#
_cell.length_a   1.000
_cell.length_b   1.000
_cell.length_c   1.000
_cell.angle_alpha   90.00
_cell.angle_beta   90.00
_cell.angle_gamma   90.00
#
_symmetry.space_group_name_H-M   'P 1'
#
loop_
_entity.id
_entity.type
_entity.pdbx_description
1 polymer ?
#
loop_
_entity_poly.entity_id
_entity_poly.type
_entity_poly.pdbx_seq_one_letter_code
_entity_poly.pdbx_strand_id
1 'polypeptide(L)'
;MSPFVPLLSYLRPWRAVLLRGSLWLTATALLALVIPWMLKRGVEAIERGDYADLLLFAGILALAALARGLARIASRLSFLHTARRVEVALRRDLLQRLFAQPGPFFDRHRTGDLLARFTGDVTNVRMLAGFGVMTILNAAIVYVLTLVMMLSLSPSLTLVAVLPYPFMLLGVKYLSRRLLYHSGRVQEGLGQVSEAVEEAISGQAVIRAHGLAHNRCRRFSELNDDYLQ
;
A
#
# COMPACT_ATOMS: atom_id res chain seq x y z
N MET A 1 0.76 0.76 23.28
CA MET A 1 0.21 -0.47 22.64
C MET A 1 0.36 -0.35 21.14
N SER A 2 0.96 -1.32 20.44
CA SER A 2 1.17 -1.20 19.00
C SER A 2 -0.16 -1.12 18.24
N PRO A 3 -0.33 -0.19 17.28
CA PRO A 3 -1.61 0.06 16.58
C PRO A 3 -2.14 -1.14 15.76
N PHE A 4 -1.34 -2.20 15.60
CA PHE A 4 -1.67 -3.38 14.79
C PHE A 4 -2.44 -4.49 15.53
N VAL A 5 -2.40 -4.52 16.87
CA VAL A 5 -3.07 -5.57 17.67
C VAL A 5 -4.60 -5.58 17.48
N PRO A 6 -5.30 -4.42 17.40
CA PRO A 6 -6.73 -4.39 17.11
C PRO A 6 -7.07 -4.88 15.70
N LEU A 7 -6.22 -4.61 14.70
CA LEU A 7 -6.47 -5.07 13.32
C LEU A 7 -6.45 -6.60 13.23
N LEU A 8 -5.51 -7.23 13.93
CA LEU A 8 -5.34 -8.68 13.94
C LEU A 8 -6.56 -9.39 14.54
N SER A 9 -7.26 -8.80 15.51
CA SER A 9 -8.48 -9.40 16.06
C SER A 9 -9.62 -9.42 15.04
N TYR A 10 -9.76 -8.38 14.20
CA TYR A 10 -10.76 -8.36 13.12
C TYR A 10 -10.43 -9.31 11.96
N LEU A 11 -9.14 -9.65 11.75
CA LEU A 11 -8.73 -10.62 10.72
C LEU A 11 -8.87 -12.08 11.17
N ARG A 12 -8.73 -12.37 12.48
CA ARG A 12 -8.78 -13.73 13.05
C ARG A 12 -10.00 -14.57 12.63
N PRO A 13 -11.24 -14.05 12.65
CA PRO A 13 -12.42 -14.81 12.23
C PRO A 13 -12.34 -15.30 10.78
N TRP A 14 -11.63 -14.54 9.93
CA TRP A 14 -11.53 -14.79 8.49
C TRP A 14 -10.24 -15.53 8.09
N ARG A 15 -9.51 -16.08 9.07
CA ARG A 15 -8.24 -16.80 8.84
C ARG A 15 -8.34 -17.89 7.78
N ALA A 16 -9.45 -18.63 7.71
CA ALA A 16 -9.64 -19.69 6.72
C ALA A 16 -9.71 -19.14 5.28
N VAL A 17 -10.37 -17.99 5.09
CA VAL A 17 -10.45 -17.33 3.78
C VAL A 17 -9.08 -16.75 3.40
N LEU A 18 -8.36 -16.17 4.36
CA LEU A 18 -7.00 -15.68 4.15
C LEU A 18 -6.03 -16.80 3.80
N LEU A 19 -6.13 -17.96 4.47
CA LEU A 19 -5.31 -19.13 4.15
C LEU A 19 -5.59 -19.64 2.73
N ARG A 20 -6.86 -19.72 2.32
CA ARG A 20 -7.22 -20.05 0.93
C ARG A 20 -6.68 -19.01 -0.06
N GLY A 21 -6.79 -17.72 0.27
CA GLY A 21 -6.23 -16.63 -0.52
C GLY A 21 -4.71 -16.78 -0.69
N SER A 22 -3.99 -17.06 0.39
CA SER A 22 -2.55 -17.33 0.38
C SER A 22 -2.19 -18.57 -0.43
N LEU A 23 -2.99 -19.64 -0.37
CA LEU A 23 -2.78 -20.84 -1.18
C LEU A 23 -2.90 -20.52 -2.68
N TRP A 24 -3.95 -19.79 -3.08
CA TRP A 24 -4.10 -19.30 -4.45
C TRP A 24 -2.94 -18.40 -4.86
N LEU A 25 -2.47 -17.54 -3.96
CA LEU A 25 -1.32 -16.67 -4.19
C LEU A 25 -0.04 -17.48 -4.44
N THR A 26 0.22 -18.51 -3.63
CA THR A 26 1.34 -19.43 -3.83
C THR A 26 1.21 -20.17 -5.16
N ALA A 27 0.03 -20.66 -5.52
CA ALA A 27 -0.22 -21.26 -6.82
C ALA A 27 0.07 -20.29 -7.97
N THR A 28 -0.31 -19.00 -7.85
CA THR A 28 0.05 -18.00 -8.88
C THR A 28 1.55 -17.81 -9.03
N ALA A 29 2.30 -17.85 -7.92
CA ALA A 29 3.73 -17.70 -7.95
C ALA A 29 4.41 -18.95 -8.55
N LEU A 30 3.98 -20.15 -8.17
CA LEU A 30 4.48 -21.40 -8.75
C LEU A 30 4.20 -21.49 -10.26
N LEU A 31 3.00 -21.15 -10.71
CA LEU A 31 2.65 -21.11 -12.13
C LEU A 31 3.45 -20.05 -12.89
N ALA A 32 3.87 -18.97 -12.22
CA ALA A 32 4.76 -17.98 -12.82
C ALA A 32 6.15 -18.55 -13.11
N LEU A 33 6.64 -19.48 -12.28
CA LEU A 33 7.96 -20.11 -12.42
C LEU A 33 7.99 -21.16 -13.55
N VAL A 34 6.83 -21.65 -13.99
CA VAL A 34 6.74 -22.55 -15.16
C VAL A 34 7.30 -21.86 -16.42
N ILE A 35 7.08 -20.55 -16.57
CA ILE A 35 7.50 -19.78 -17.74
C ILE A 35 9.03 -19.80 -17.93
N PRO A 36 9.86 -19.35 -16.98
CA PRO A 36 11.31 -19.39 -17.14
C PRO A 36 11.87 -20.82 -17.25
N TRP A 37 11.25 -21.80 -16.59
CA TRP A 37 11.67 -23.20 -16.71
C TRP A 37 11.37 -23.79 -18.10
N MET A 38 10.22 -23.47 -18.67
CA MET A 38 9.88 -23.82 -20.06
C MET A 38 10.77 -23.09 -21.05
N LEU A 39 11.09 -21.82 -20.83
CA LEU A 39 12.04 -21.08 -21.67
C LEU A 39 13.41 -21.76 -21.68
N LYS A 40 13.93 -22.16 -20.51
CA LYS A 40 15.19 -22.93 -20.42
C LYS A 40 15.12 -24.20 -21.27
N ARG A 41 14.06 -25.01 -21.09
CA ARG A 41 13.85 -26.24 -21.89
C ARG A 41 13.71 -25.97 -23.38
N GLY A 42 13.03 -24.89 -23.77
CA GLY A 42 12.85 -24.50 -25.16
C GLY A 42 14.19 -24.17 -25.83
N VAL A 43 15.05 -23.42 -25.15
CA VAL A 43 16.41 -23.12 -25.64
C VAL A 43 17.23 -24.41 -25.79
N GLU A 44 17.23 -25.28 -24.78
CA GLU A 44 17.94 -26.57 -24.82
C GLU A 44 17.42 -27.53 -25.89
N ALA A 45 16.14 -27.44 -26.27
CA ALA A 45 15.54 -28.25 -27.34
C ALA A 45 15.96 -27.76 -28.72
N ILE A 46 16.01 -26.44 -28.92
CA ILE A 46 16.50 -25.80 -30.15
C ILE A 46 17.99 -26.14 -30.36
N GLU A 47 18.81 -26.08 -29.31
CA GLU A 47 20.23 -26.47 -29.37
C GLU A 47 20.43 -27.93 -29.80
N ARG A 48 19.51 -28.83 -29.42
CA ARG A 48 19.54 -30.26 -29.80
C ARG A 48 18.90 -30.55 -31.16
N GLY A 49 18.30 -29.56 -31.82
CA GLY A 49 17.61 -29.72 -33.10
C GLY A 49 16.29 -30.49 -33.03
N ASP A 50 15.69 -30.62 -31.85
CA ASP A 50 14.46 -31.37 -31.64
C ASP A 50 13.25 -30.43 -31.54
N TYR A 51 12.48 -30.35 -32.63
CA TYR A 51 11.35 -29.44 -32.78
C TYR A 51 9.98 -30.08 -32.55
N ALA A 52 9.93 -31.40 -32.33
CA ALA A 52 8.69 -32.17 -32.31
C ALA A 52 7.72 -31.72 -31.19
N ASP A 53 8.26 -31.16 -30.10
CA ASP A 53 7.48 -30.80 -28.90
C ASP A 53 7.15 -29.29 -28.77
N LEU A 54 7.45 -28.45 -29.78
CA LEU A 54 7.26 -27.00 -29.66
C LEU A 54 5.79 -26.60 -29.47
N LEU A 55 4.86 -27.27 -30.16
CA LEU A 55 3.42 -27.06 -30.00
C LEU A 55 2.93 -27.52 -28.61
N LEU A 56 3.49 -28.60 -28.09
CA LEU A 56 3.19 -29.10 -26.75
C LEU A 56 3.66 -28.12 -25.67
N PHE A 57 4.86 -27.53 -25.83
CA PHE A 57 5.36 -26.49 -24.94
C PHE A 57 4.51 -25.22 -24.99
N ALA A 58 4.12 -24.77 -26.18
CA ALA A 58 3.22 -23.64 -26.34
C ALA A 58 1.86 -23.90 -25.66
N GLY A 59 1.31 -25.11 -25.80
CA GLY A 59 0.08 -25.54 -25.12
C GLY A 59 0.18 -25.53 -23.60
N ILE A 60 1.27 -26.08 -23.04
CA ILE A 60 1.52 -26.06 -21.59
C ILE A 60 1.66 -24.62 -21.08
N LEU A 61 2.38 -23.76 -21.80
CA LEU A 61 2.54 -22.35 -21.44
C LEU A 61 1.20 -21.60 -21.46
N ALA A 62 0.39 -21.80 -22.50
CA ALA A 62 -0.94 -21.20 -22.59
C ALA A 62 -1.84 -21.66 -21.43
N LEU A 63 -1.86 -22.96 -21.13
CA LEU A 63 -2.65 -23.51 -20.03
C LEU A 63 -2.15 -22.99 -18.67
N ALA A 64 -0.84 -22.93 -18.45
CA ALA A 64 -0.25 -22.40 -17.23
C ALA A 64 -0.55 -20.91 -17.06
N ALA A 65 -0.53 -20.12 -18.14
CA ALA A 65 -0.88 -18.70 -18.12
C ALA A 65 -2.36 -18.49 -17.76
N LEU A 66 -3.27 -19.28 -18.35
CA LEU A 66 -4.69 -19.25 -18.01
C LEU A 66 -4.94 -19.65 -16.56
N ALA A 67 -4.36 -20.77 -16.11
CA ALA A 67 -4.46 -21.23 -14.73
C ALA A 67 -3.91 -20.18 -13.74
N ARG A 68 -2.81 -19.50 -14.10
CA ARG A 68 -2.24 -18.41 -13.31
C ARG A 68 -3.19 -17.24 -13.21
N GLY A 69 -3.84 -16.85 -14.32
CA GLY A 69 -4.86 -15.80 -14.35
C GLY A 69 -6.03 -16.11 -13.41
N LEU A 70 -6.56 -17.33 -13.49
CA LEU A 70 -7.66 -17.78 -12.62
C LEU A 70 -7.25 -17.80 -11.14
N ALA A 71 -6.09 -18.38 -10.82
CA ALA A 71 -5.56 -18.37 -9.46
C ALA A 71 -5.35 -16.94 -8.94
N ARG A 72 -4.95 -16.01 -9.80
CA ARG A 72 -4.76 -14.60 -9.44
C ARG A 72 -6.07 -13.92 -9.09
N ILE A 73 -7.11 -14.16 -9.88
CA ILE A 73 -8.45 -13.64 -9.62
C ILE A 73 -8.99 -14.26 -8.32
N ALA A 74 -8.89 -15.57 -8.13
CA ALA A 74 -9.34 -16.27 -6.93
C ALA A 74 -8.66 -15.76 -5.65
N SER A 75 -7.34 -15.55 -5.70
CA SER A 75 -6.59 -14.91 -4.62
C SER A 75 -7.13 -13.52 -4.33
N ARG A 76 -7.25 -12.67 -5.37
CA ARG A 76 -7.69 -11.27 -5.22
C ARG A 76 -9.09 -11.19 -4.61
N LEU A 77 -10.03 -12.01 -5.09
CA LEU A 77 -11.39 -12.07 -4.56
C LEU A 77 -11.41 -12.51 -3.10
N SER A 78 -10.56 -13.45 -2.70
CA SER A 78 -10.45 -13.91 -1.30
C SER A 78 -10.06 -12.77 -0.36
N PHE A 79 -8.99 -12.03 -0.67
CA PHE A 79 -8.52 -10.92 0.16
C PHE A 79 -9.50 -9.74 0.18
N LEU A 80 -10.07 -9.37 -0.97
CA LEU A 80 -11.02 -8.25 -1.06
C LEU A 80 -12.34 -8.55 -0.34
N HIS A 81 -12.84 -9.79 -0.42
CA HIS A 81 -14.01 -10.21 0.35
C HIS A 81 -13.76 -10.14 1.86
N THR A 82 -12.63 -10.66 2.33
CA THR A 82 -12.27 -10.56 3.75
C THR A 82 -12.18 -9.11 4.20
N ALA A 83 -11.55 -8.24 3.41
CA ALA A 83 -11.46 -6.82 3.72
C ALA A 83 -12.83 -6.16 3.84
N ARG A 84 -13.77 -6.49 2.96
CA ARG A 84 -15.15 -5.96 3.02
C ARG A 84 -15.89 -6.45 4.26
N ARG A 85 -15.69 -7.70 4.68
CA ARG A 85 -16.26 -8.21 5.94
C ARG A 85 -15.69 -7.52 7.16
N VAL A 86 -14.38 -7.25 7.16
CA VAL A 86 -13.70 -6.45 8.21
C VAL A 86 -14.27 -5.03 8.27
N GLU A 87 -14.47 -4.38 7.12
CA GLU A 87 -15.09 -3.04 7.05
C GLU A 87 -16.49 -3.03 7.67
N VAL A 88 -17.33 -4.02 7.32
CA VAL A 88 -18.69 -4.13 7.85
C VAL A 88 -18.68 -4.36 9.36
N ALA A 89 -17.81 -5.23 9.86
CA ALA A 89 -17.67 -5.48 11.29
C ALA A 89 -17.21 -4.21 12.04
N LEU A 90 -16.22 -3.51 11.50
CA LEU A 90 -15.71 -2.28 12.10
C LEU A 90 -16.78 -1.19 12.13
N ARG A 91 -17.54 -0.98 11.04
CA ARG A 91 -18.65 -0.03 11.02
C ARG A 91 -19.74 -0.37 12.02
N ARG A 92 -20.06 -1.66 12.18
CA ARG A 92 -21.05 -2.13 13.15
C ARG A 92 -20.62 -1.79 14.58
N ASP A 93 -19.39 -2.12 14.93
CA ASP A 93 -18.86 -1.87 16.28
C ASP A 93 -18.74 -0.37 16.58
N LEU A 94 -18.33 0.42 15.59
CA LEU A 94 -18.29 1.87 15.70
C LEU A 94 -19.69 2.47 15.90
N LEU A 95 -20.70 2.02 15.15
CA LEU A 95 -22.09 2.47 15.33
C LEU A 95 -22.64 2.12 16.71
N GLN A 96 -22.42 0.89 17.17
CA GLN A 96 -22.87 0.46 18.50
C GLN A 96 -22.23 1.32 19.60
N ARG A 97 -20.94 1.62 19.50
CA ARG A 97 -20.25 2.49 20.45
C ARG A 97 -20.71 3.93 20.36
N LEU A 98 -21.03 4.42 19.16
CA LEU A 98 -21.52 5.78 18.94
C LEU A 98 -22.88 5.98 19.60
N PHE A 99 -23.83 5.05 19.40
CA PHE A 99 -25.16 5.12 20.03
C PHE A 99 -25.15 4.92 21.55
N ALA A 100 -24.09 4.31 22.09
CA ALA A 100 -23.91 4.19 23.54
C ALA A 100 -23.26 5.43 24.19
N GLN A 101 -22.87 6.45 23.42
CA GLN A 101 -22.24 7.65 23.98
C GLN A 101 -23.26 8.59 24.63
N PRO A 102 -22.91 9.24 25.76
CA PRO A 102 -23.78 10.23 26.40
C PRO A 102 -23.77 11.56 25.62
N GLY A 103 -24.80 12.40 25.81
CA GLY A 103 -24.94 13.72 25.18
C GLY A 103 -23.65 14.57 25.14
N PRO A 104 -22.91 14.73 26.25
CA PRO A 104 -21.67 15.51 26.28
C PRO A 104 -20.56 15.04 25.34
N PHE A 105 -20.61 13.79 24.86
CA PHE A 105 -19.70 13.31 23.85
C PHE A 105 -19.92 14.04 22.52
N PHE A 106 -21.18 14.27 22.14
CA PHE A 106 -21.55 14.92 20.88
C PHE A 106 -21.32 16.42 20.93
N ASP A 107 -21.37 17.04 22.12
CA ASP A 107 -20.99 18.45 22.29
C ASP A 107 -19.49 18.69 22.06
N ARG A 108 -18.66 17.67 22.34
CA ARG A 108 -17.18 17.76 22.23
C ARG A 108 -16.63 17.29 20.88
N HIS A 109 -17.42 16.60 20.06
CA HIS A 109 -16.96 16.04 18.79
C HIS A 109 -17.84 16.51 17.64
N ARG A 110 -17.22 17.16 16.64
CA ARG A 110 -17.95 17.64 15.47
C ARG A 110 -18.48 16.45 14.66
N THR A 111 -19.73 16.54 14.19
CA THR A 111 -20.33 15.51 13.34
C THR A 111 -19.51 15.22 12.08
N GLY A 112 -18.87 16.25 11.51
CA GLY A 112 -17.97 16.10 10.35
C GLY A 112 -16.77 15.19 10.64
N ASP A 113 -16.14 15.33 11.81
CA ASP A 113 -14.99 14.52 12.20
C ASP A 113 -15.38 13.05 12.41
N LEU A 114 -16.56 12.83 13.00
CA LEU A 114 -17.12 11.49 13.18
C LEU A 114 -17.41 10.84 11.81
N LEU A 115 -17.97 11.60 10.85
CA LEU A 115 -18.26 11.12 9.51
C LEU A 115 -16.97 10.81 8.72
N ALA A 116 -15.95 11.66 8.85
CA ALA A 116 -14.64 11.48 8.22
C ALA A 116 -13.96 10.18 8.71
N ARG A 117 -14.01 9.91 10.03
CA ARG A 117 -13.53 8.65 10.62
C ARG A 117 -14.33 7.44 10.11
N PHE A 118 -15.65 7.56 10.06
CA PHE A 118 -16.54 6.44 9.69
C PHE A 118 -16.43 6.04 8.20
N THR A 119 -16.08 7.00 7.36
CA THR A 119 -15.94 6.81 5.90
C THR A 119 -14.48 6.63 5.50
N GLY A 120 -13.64 7.65 5.71
CA GLY A 120 -12.23 7.70 5.32
C GLY A 120 -11.39 6.67 6.07
N ASP A 121 -11.30 6.77 7.39
CA ASP A 121 -10.39 5.93 8.17
C ASP A 121 -10.77 4.45 8.08
N VAL A 122 -12.05 4.13 8.15
CA VAL A 122 -12.55 2.76 7.97
C VAL A 122 -12.20 2.22 6.58
N THR A 123 -12.28 3.05 5.53
CA THR A 123 -11.87 2.65 4.18
C THR A 123 -10.36 2.40 4.09
N ASN A 124 -9.55 3.22 4.75
CA ASN A 124 -8.10 3.01 4.83
C ASN A 124 -7.77 1.71 5.55
N VAL A 125 -8.43 1.41 6.65
CA VAL A 125 -8.30 0.14 7.39
C VAL A 125 -8.65 -1.05 6.49
N ARG A 126 -9.73 -0.96 5.72
CA ARG A 126 -10.11 -1.99 4.73
C ARG A 126 -9.02 -2.19 3.67
N MET A 127 -8.48 -1.10 3.14
CA MET A 127 -7.42 -1.18 2.12
C MET A 127 -6.17 -1.87 2.68
N LEU A 128 -5.77 -1.55 3.90
CA LEU A 128 -4.68 -2.23 4.60
C LEU A 128 -4.97 -3.72 4.83
N ALA A 129 -6.15 -4.04 5.35
CA ALA A 129 -6.59 -5.41 5.65
C ALA A 129 -6.70 -6.32 4.41
N GLY A 130 -7.08 -5.76 3.26
CA GLY A 130 -7.19 -6.49 2.00
C GLY A 130 -5.95 -6.38 1.14
N PHE A 131 -5.77 -5.22 0.50
CA PHE A 131 -4.70 -5.00 -0.47
C PHE A 131 -3.32 -4.97 0.19
N GLY A 132 -3.19 -4.36 1.37
CA GLY A 132 -1.92 -4.32 2.12
C GLY A 132 -1.43 -5.73 2.48
N VAL A 133 -2.28 -6.52 3.15
CA VAL A 133 -1.97 -7.92 3.50
C VAL A 133 -1.66 -8.76 2.25
N MET A 134 -2.49 -8.67 1.21
CA MET A 134 -2.28 -9.39 -0.06
C MET A 134 -0.92 -9.04 -0.67
N THR A 135 -0.56 -7.75 -0.69
CA THR A 135 0.68 -7.27 -1.32
C THR A 135 1.91 -7.73 -0.56
N ILE A 136 1.89 -7.66 0.77
CA ILE A 136 2.99 -8.13 1.63
C ILE A 136 3.19 -9.63 1.45
N LEU A 137 2.11 -10.41 1.52
CA LEU A 137 2.19 -11.87 1.31
C LEU A 137 2.67 -12.21 -0.10
N ASN A 138 2.20 -11.48 -1.11
CA ASN A 138 2.61 -11.70 -2.50
C ASN A 138 4.09 -11.43 -2.68
N ALA A 139 4.57 -10.30 -2.17
CA ALA A 139 5.98 -9.96 -2.21
C ALA A 139 6.81 -11.04 -1.52
N ALA A 140 6.46 -11.43 -0.29
CA ALA A 140 7.19 -12.45 0.46
C ALA A 140 7.22 -13.80 -0.29
N ILE A 141 6.07 -14.29 -0.76
CA ILE A 141 5.97 -15.57 -1.48
C ILE A 141 6.78 -15.54 -2.78
N VAL A 142 6.62 -14.50 -3.60
CA VAL A 142 7.35 -14.38 -4.88
C VAL A 142 8.84 -14.28 -4.62
N TYR A 143 9.29 -13.45 -3.67
CA TYR A 143 10.71 -13.31 -3.34
C TYR A 143 11.31 -14.63 -2.85
N VAL A 144 10.66 -15.32 -1.90
CA VAL A 144 11.16 -16.59 -1.34
C VAL A 144 11.22 -17.65 -2.44
N LEU A 145 10.15 -17.85 -3.20
CA LEU A 145 10.11 -18.87 -4.26
C LEU A 145 11.13 -18.59 -5.37
N THR A 146 11.27 -17.32 -5.78
CA THR A 146 12.25 -16.93 -6.80
C THR A 146 13.67 -17.16 -6.29
N LEU A 147 13.97 -16.75 -5.05
CA LEU A 147 15.30 -16.94 -4.47
C LEU A 147 15.67 -18.42 -4.34
N VAL A 148 14.73 -19.26 -3.87
CA VAL A 148 14.92 -20.72 -3.82
C VAL A 148 15.18 -21.28 -5.23
N MET A 149 14.42 -20.85 -6.23
CA MET A 149 14.63 -21.29 -7.61
C MET A 149 16.00 -20.86 -8.15
N MET A 150 16.41 -19.61 -7.93
CA MET A 150 17.73 -19.11 -8.34
C MET A 150 18.87 -19.89 -7.68
N LEU A 151 18.79 -20.13 -6.37
CA LEU A 151 19.79 -20.93 -5.65
C LEU A 151 19.87 -22.37 -6.16
N SER A 152 18.73 -22.95 -6.55
CA SER A 152 18.69 -24.30 -7.14
C SER A 152 19.33 -24.38 -8.53
N LEU A 153 19.34 -23.28 -9.29
CA LEU A 153 19.95 -23.20 -10.62
C LEU A 153 21.46 -22.92 -10.53
N SER A 154 21.87 -21.90 -9.78
CA SER A 154 23.28 -21.56 -9.59
C SER A 154 23.45 -20.64 -8.37
N PRO A 155 24.05 -21.15 -7.26
CA PRO A 155 24.31 -20.34 -6.08
C PRO A 155 25.26 -19.16 -6.36
N SER A 156 26.27 -19.34 -7.22
CA SER A 156 27.27 -18.31 -7.53
C SER A 156 26.66 -17.14 -8.30
N LEU A 157 25.89 -17.42 -9.36
CA LEU A 157 25.18 -16.38 -10.12
C LEU A 157 24.12 -15.67 -9.27
N THR A 158 23.45 -16.41 -8.38
CA THR A 158 22.47 -15.83 -7.45
C THR A 158 23.10 -14.79 -6.54
N LEU A 159 24.28 -15.09 -5.97
CA LEU A 159 24.96 -14.15 -5.07
C LEU A 159 25.32 -12.85 -5.80
N VAL A 160 25.85 -12.96 -7.02
CA VAL A 160 26.18 -11.79 -7.86
C VAL A 160 24.91 -10.99 -8.20
N ALA A 161 23.80 -11.66 -8.50
CA ALA A 161 22.53 -10.99 -8.84
C ALA A 161 21.86 -10.30 -7.64
N VAL A 162 22.02 -10.84 -6.42
CA VAL A 162 21.42 -10.28 -5.19
C VAL A 162 22.30 -9.18 -4.58
N LEU A 163 23.61 -9.20 -4.81
CA LEU A 163 24.57 -8.27 -4.24
C LEU A 163 24.19 -6.77 -4.40
N PRO A 164 23.62 -6.30 -5.53
CA PRO A 164 23.22 -4.90 -5.68
C PRO A 164 22.05 -4.48 -4.77
N TYR A 165 21.20 -5.41 -4.34
CA TYR A 165 19.96 -5.10 -3.60
C TYR A 165 20.22 -4.45 -2.23
N PRO A 166 21.14 -4.94 -1.38
CA PRO A 166 21.54 -4.26 -0.15
C PRO A 166 22.00 -2.81 -0.36
N PHE A 167 22.81 -2.55 -1.39
CA PHE A 167 23.28 -1.20 -1.70
C PHE A 167 22.13 -0.29 -2.15
N MET A 168 21.23 -0.80 -3.02
CA MET A 168 20.02 -0.09 -3.40
C MET A 168 19.13 0.20 -2.19
N LEU A 169 18.94 -0.75 -1.27
CA LEU A 169 18.17 -0.56 -0.04
C LEU A 169 18.74 0.56 0.83
N LEU A 170 20.06 0.62 0.98
CA LEU A 170 20.74 1.69 1.72
C LEU A 170 20.58 3.04 1.02
N GLY A 171 20.77 3.09 -0.30
CA GLY A 171 20.61 4.30 -1.11
C GLY A 171 19.18 4.85 -1.05
N VAL A 172 18.18 3.98 -1.25
CA VAL A 172 16.76 4.33 -1.14
C VAL A 172 16.42 4.77 0.28
N LYS A 173 16.91 4.07 1.32
CA LYS A 173 16.66 4.48 2.72
C LYS A 173 17.23 5.86 3.02
N TYR A 174 18.43 6.16 2.54
CA TYR A 174 19.05 7.46 2.70
C TYR A 174 18.26 8.55 1.97
N LEU A 175 17.94 8.34 0.69
CA LEU A 175 17.22 9.30 -0.13
C LEU A 175 15.79 9.53 0.38
N SER A 176 15.04 8.47 0.70
CA SER A 176 13.69 8.56 1.23
C SER A 176 13.63 9.32 2.56
N ARG A 177 14.62 9.16 3.45
CA ARG A 177 14.69 9.93 4.69
C ARG A 177 14.87 11.43 4.42
N ARG A 178 15.77 11.79 3.50
CA ARG A 178 15.93 13.20 3.10
C ARG A 178 14.69 13.75 2.43
N LEU A 179 14.10 12.99 1.51
CA LEU A 179 12.88 13.38 0.80
C LEU A 179 11.76 13.67 1.80
N LEU A 180 11.50 12.75 2.74
CA LEU A 180 10.47 12.93 3.77
C LEU A 180 10.76 14.14 4.67
N TYR A 181 12.02 14.38 5.03
CA TYR A 181 12.41 15.56 5.81
C TYR A 181 12.12 16.86 5.06
N HIS A 182 12.53 16.96 3.79
CA HIS A 182 12.28 18.14 2.96
C HIS A 182 10.79 18.33 2.65
N SER A 183 10.06 17.26 2.34
CA SER A 183 8.60 17.32 2.17
C SER A 183 7.90 17.80 3.44
N GLY A 184 8.38 17.40 4.62
CA GLY A 184 7.89 17.90 5.90
C GLY A 184 8.08 19.41 6.05
N ARG A 185 9.27 19.93 5.70
CA ARG A 185 9.54 21.38 5.74
C ARG A 185 8.66 22.19 4.79
N VAL A 186 8.44 21.68 3.57
CA VAL A 186 7.53 22.32 2.60
C VAL A 186 6.10 22.34 3.12
N GLN A 187 5.62 21.24 3.73
CA GLN A 187 4.30 21.20 4.34
C GLN A 187 4.15 22.16 5.53
N GLU A 188 5.19 22.31 6.34
CA GLU A 188 5.21 23.26 7.47
C GLU A 188 5.14 24.71 6.98
N GLY A 189 5.92 25.08 5.95
CA GLY A 189 5.84 26.41 5.33
C GLY A 189 4.47 26.68 4.71
N LEU A 190 3.90 25.71 3.99
CA LEU A 190 2.54 25.84 3.45
C LEU A 190 1.49 26.01 4.56
N GLY A 191 1.68 25.34 5.71
CA GLY A 191 0.86 25.51 6.90
C GLY A 191 0.88 26.95 7.42
N GLN A 192 2.06 27.55 7.55
CA GLN A 192 2.24 28.94 8.00
C GLN A 192 1.58 29.95 7.04
N VAL A 193 1.75 29.75 5.72
CA VAL A 193 1.09 30.59 4.70
C VAL A 193 -0.43 30.47 4.79
N SER A 194 -0.94 29.24 4.97
CA SER A 194 -2.38 28.98 5.09
C SER A 194 -2.97 29.61 6.35
N GLU A 195 -2.27 29.50 7.49
CA GLU A 195 -2.65 30.11 8.76
C GLU A 195 -2.69 31.64 8.66
N ALA A 196 -1.71 32.26 8.00
CA ALA A 196 -1.70 33.71 7.78
C ALA A 196 -2.89 34.19 6.95
N VAL A 197 -3.32 33.40 5.95
CA VAL A 197 -4.53 33.69 5.16
C VAL A 197 -5.79 33.53 6.00
N GLU A 198 -5.90 32.46 6.79
CA GLU A 198 -7.04 32.21 7.68
C GLU A 198 -7.19 33.31 8.73
N GLU A 199 -6.08 33.75 9.35
CA GLU A 199 -6.04 34.87 10.29
C GLU A 199 -6.49 36.17 9.60
N ALA A 200 -6.02 36.43 8.37
CA ALA A 200 -6.38 37.64 7.62
C ALA A 200 -7.87 37.68 7.23
N ILE A 201 -8.44 36.54 6.82
CA ILE A 201 -9.86 36.43 6.48
C ILE A 201 -10.72 36.59 7.74
N SER A 202 -10.38 35.89 8.83
CA SER A 202 -11.13 35.95 10.08
C SER A 202 -11.03 37.32 10.75
N GLY A 203 -9.87 37.97 10.66
CA GLY A 203 -9.57 39.29 11.21
C GLY A 203 -9.83 40.47 10.26
N GLN A 204 -10.46 40.26 9.10
CA GLN A 204 -10.62 41.27 8.04
C GLN A 204 -11.18 42.61 8.56
N ALA A 205 -12.19 42.57 9.43
CA ALA A 205 -12.82 43.78 9.96
C ALA A 205 -11.83 44.63 10.77
N VAL A 206 -11.03 43.99 11.63
CA VAL A 206 -10.00 44.64 12.45
C VAL A 206 -8.88 45.18 11.56
N ILE A 207 -8.42 44.39 10.59
CA ILE A 207 -7.37 44.81 9.64
C ILE A 207 -7.79 46.06 8.86
N ARG A 208 -9.05 46.12 8.39
CA ARG A 208 -9.59 47.28 7.68
C ARG A 208 -9.77 48.49 8.60
N ALA A 209 -10.33 48.29 9.80
CA ALA A 209 -10.57 49.36 10.76
C ALA A 209 -9.26 50.07 11.19
N HIS A 210 -8.16 49.32 11.30
CA HIS A 210 -6.84 49.85 11.67
C HIS A 210 -5.93 50.16 10.47
N GLY A 211 -6.40 50.01 9.22
CA GLY A 211 -5.59 50.30 8.02
C GLY A 211 -4.36 49.40 7.85
N LEU A 212 -4.36 48.18 8.42
CA LEU A 212 -3.19 47.30 8.48
C LEU A 212 -3.00 46.41 7.24
N ALA A 213 -3.81 46.58 6.19
CA ALA A 213 -3.83 45.71 5.01
C ALA A 213 -2.44 45.59 4.34
N HIS A 214 -1.73 46.70 4.19
CA HIS A 214 -0.40 46.70 3.58
C HIS A 214 0.63 45.92 4.40
N ASN A 215 0.60 46.06 5.74
CA ASN A 215 1.46 45.30 6.64
C ASN A 215 1.18 43.79 6.55
N ARG A 216 -0.09 43.39 6.45
CA ARG A 216 -0.49 41.98 6.30
C ARG A 216 -0.07 41.41 4.94
N CYS A 217 -0.21 42.15 3.85
CA CYS A 217 0.31 41.73 2.54
C CYS A 217 1.84 41.58 2.55
N ARG A 218 2.58 42.49 3.20
CA ARG A 218 4.04 42.35 3.35
C ARG A 218 4.41 41.09 4.12
N ARG A 219 3.76 40.83 5.25
CA ARG A 219 3.99 39.61 6.04
C ARG A 219 3.67 38.34 5.26
N PHE A 220 2.60 38.35 4.47
CA PHE A 220 2.28 37.23 3.58
C PHE A 220 3.37 37.02 2.50
N SER A 221 3.89 38.10 1.91
CA SER A 221 5.00 38.03 0.96
C SER A 221 6.25 37.42 1.59
N GLU A 222 6.63 37.86 2.80
CA GLU A 222 7.77 37.31 3.54
C GLU A 222 7.60 35.79 3.77
N LEU A 223 6.43 35.34 4.23
CA LEU A 223 6.15 33.92 4.45
C LEU A 223 6.14 33.12 3.14
N ASN A 224 5.66 33.73 2.05
CA ASN A 224 5.64 33.10 0.74
C ASN A 224 7.06 32.99 0.15
N ASP A 225 7.92 33.98 0.37
CA ASP A 225 9.33 33.95 -0.04
C ASP A 225 10.11 32.90 0.77
N ASP A 226 9.86 32.80 2.08
CA ASP A 226 10.43 31.76 2.94
C ASP A 226 9.95 30.35 2.55
N TYR A 227 8.71 30.22 2.06
CA TYR A 227 8.15 28.95 1.57
C TYR A 227 8.76 28.52 0.22
N LEU A 228 9.14 29.47 -0.64
CA LEU A 228 9.70 29.19 -1.96
C LEU A 228 11.20 28.81 -1.95
N GLN A 229 11.89 28.97 -0.81
CA GLN A 229 13.29 28.59 -0.59
C GLN A 229 13.47 27.13 -0.14
#